data_AF-A0AAD6A0Q2-F1
#
_entry.id   AF-A0AAD6A0Q2-F1
#
_cell.length_a   1.000
_cell.length_b   1.000
_cell.length_c   1.000
_cell.angle_alpha   90.00
_cell.angle_beta   90.00
_cell.angle_gamma   90.00
#
_symmetry.space_group_name_H-M   'P 1'
#
loop_
_entity.id
_entity.type
_entity.pdbx_description
1 polymer ?
#
loop_
_entity_poly.entity_id
_entity_poly.type
_entity_poly.pdbx_seq_one_letter_code
_entity_poly.pdbx_strand_id
1 'polypeptide(L)'
;MGGVTSNMAAKLAFFPPNPPTYGVAAPPEAAETAEGVVVPPEKVVLTGVPIGREEVEARRVLTSRGNEIVVMYIRNRKAKVTFLYSHGNAADLGVMYGLFVQLSKHLRVNLLA
;
A
#
# COMPACT_ATOMS: atom_id res chain seq x y z
N MET A 1 -2.29 -30.19 7.85
CA MET A 1 -3.34 -30.16 6.80
C MET A 1 -3.93 -28.77 6.76
N GLY A 2 -3.82 -28.03 5.65
CA GLY A 2 -4.43 -26.69 5.55
C GLY A 2 -4.04 -25.88 4.30
N GLY A 3 -3.58 -26.54 3.24
CA GLY A 3 -2.96 -25.87 2.09
C GLY A 3 -3.60 -26.28 0.77
N VAL A 4 -4.91 -26.05 0.61
CA VAL A 4 -5.52 -25.98 -0.73
C VAL A 4 -6.63 -24.94 -0.69
N THR A 5 -6.27 -23.65 -0.71
CA THR A 5 -7.22 -22.64 -1.18
C THR A 5 -7.44 -22.93 -2.66
N SER A 6 -8.62 -23.41 -3.04
CA SER A 6 -9.03 -23.64 -4.42
C SER A 6 -8.64 -22.43 -5.29
N ASN A 7 -8.05 -22.67 -6.47
CA ASN A 7 -7.69 -21.62 -7.44
C ASN A 7 -8.92 -20.74 -7.80
N MET A 8 -10.14 -21.27 -7.64
CA MET A 8 -11.37 -20.49 -7.78
C MET A 8 -11.62 -19.54 -6.60
N ALA A 9 -11.37 -19.98 -5.36
CA ALA A 9 -11.50 -19.10 -4.19
C ALA A 9 -10.46 -17.97 -4.22
N ALA A 10 -9.26 -18.23 -4.75
CA ALA A 10 -8.30 -17.19 -5.09
C ALA A 10 -8.91 -16.21 -6.10
N LYS A 11 -9.33 -16.68 -7.29
CA LYS A 11 -9.93 -15.82 -8.33
C LYS A 11 -11.15 -15.02 -7.86
N LEU A 12 -11.98 -15.56 -6.97
CA LEU A 12 -13.16 -14.89 -6.42
C LEU A 12 -12.82 -13.92 -5.26
N ALA A 13 -11.72 -14.16 -4.52
CA ALA A 13 -11.21 -13.23 -3.50
C ALA A 13 -10.47 -12.02 -4.12
N PHE A 14 -10.20 -12.06 -5.43
CA PHE A 14 -9.54 -11.00 -6.19
C PHE A 14 -10.48 -10.40 -7.25
N PHE A 15 -11.66 -9.94 -6.86
CA PHE A 15 -12.42 -8.99 -7.68
C PHE A 15 -12.09 -7.57 -7.21
N PRO A 16 -10.96 -6.98 -7.64
CA PRO A 16 -10.76 -5.56 -7.44
C PRO A 16 -11.91 -4.80 -8.10
N PRO A 17 -12.27 -3.62 -7.58
CA PRO A 17 -13.29 -2.79 -8.19
C PRO A 17 -12.99 -2.57 -9.68
N ASN A 18 -14.02 -2.58 -10.51
CA ASN A 18 -13.92 -2.29 -11.95
C ASN A 18 -14.76 -1.02 -12.25
N PRO A 19 -14.13 0.12 -12.56
CA PRO A 19 -12.69 0.33 -12.74
C PRO A 19 -11.90 0.32 -11.40
N PRO A 20 -10.57 0.07 -11.44
CA PRO A 20 -9.72 0.13 -10.25
C PRO A 20 -9.79 1.50 -9.57
N THR A 21 -9.85 1.48 -8.23
CA THR A 21 -9.94 2.70 -7.41
C THR A 21 -8.59 3.33 -7.10
N TYR A 22 -7.48 2.63 -7.36
CA TYR A 22 -6.15 3.22 -7.39
C TYR A 22 -5.29 2.59 -8.50
N GLY A 23 -4.23 3.31 -8.87
CA GLY A 23 -3.15 2.81 -9.70
C GLY A 23 -1.80 3.08 -9.06
N VAL A 24 -0.74 2.52 -9.65
CA VAL A 24 0.64 2.63 -9.15
C VAL A 24 1.52 3.11 -10.28
N ALA A 25 2.17 4.25 -10.10
CA ALA A 25 3.08 4.83 -11.07
C ALA A 25 4.49 4.99 -10.46
N ALA A 26 5.50 4.97 -11.33
CA ALA A 26 6.85 5.34 -10.94
C ALA A 26 6.88 6.82 -10.50
N PRO A 27 7.71 7.19 -9.52
CA PRO A 27 7.86 8.57 -9.13
C PRO A 27 8.53 9.36 -10.26
N PRO A 28 8.19 10.65 -10.42
CA PRO A 28 8.65 11.46 -11.55
C PRO A 28 10.18 11.65 -11.61
N GLU A 29 10.90 11.36 -10.53
CA GLU A 29 12.34 11.57 -10.37
C GLU A 29 13.18 10.29 -10.61
N ALA A 30 12.56 9.12 -10.74
CA ALA A 30 13.26 7.83 -10.87
C ALA A 30 13.75 7.49 -12.29
N ALA A 31 13.75 8.46 -13.21
CA ALA A 31 14.19 8.22 -14.59
C ALA A 31 15.70 7.95 -14.72
N GLU A 32 16.53 8.21 -13.70
CA GLU A 32 17.97 8.01 -13.78
C GLU A 32 18.58 7.63 -12.41
N THR A 33 18.83 6.35 -12.14
CA THR A 33 19.91 5.96 -11.21
C THR A 33 20.62 4.70 -11.68
N ALA A 34 21.94 4.83 -11.76
CA ALA A 34 22.88 3.87 -12.31
C ALA A 34 23.11 2.64 -11.42
N GLU A 35 23.72 1.63 -12.03
CA GLU A 35 24.11 0.32 -11.52
C GLU A 35 24.71 0.34 -10.10
N GLY A 36 24.26 -0.59 -9.25
CA GLY A 36 25.06 -1.07 -8.11
C GLY A 36 24.65 -0.67 -6.69
N VAL A 37 23.49 -0.04 -6.47
CA VAL A 37 22.99 0.25 -5.11
C VAL A 37 21.80 -0.66 -4.79
N VAL A 38 21.81 -1.30 -3.61
CA VAL A 38 20.66 -2.06 -3.10
C VAL A 38 19.45 -1.11 -3.03
N VAL A 39 18.55 -1.25 -3.98
CA VAL A 39 17.39 -0.37 -4.16
C VAL A 39 16.50 -0.52 -2.92
N PRO A 40 16.27 0.55 -2.12
CA PRO A 40 15.23 0.49 -1.10
C PRO A 40 13.88 0.17 -1.77
N PRO A 41 12.90 -0.43 -1.07
CA PRO A 41 11.59 -0.74 -1.66
C PRO A 41 11.09 0.45 -2.48
N GLU A 42 10.94 0.23 -3.80
CA GLU A 42 10.85 1.30 -4.79
C GLU A 42 9.68 2.21 -4.40
N LYS A 43 10.00 3.47 -4.13
CA LYS A 43 8.97 4.46 -3.80
C LYS A 43 8.07 4.59 -5.01
N VAL A 44 6.76 4.58 -4.80
CA VAL A 44 5.77 4.68 -5.87
C VAL A 44 4.76 5.77 -5.58
N VAL A 45 4.04 6.20 -6.62
CA VAL A 45 2.94 7.15 -6.52
C VAL A 45 1.63 6.38 -6.69
N LEU A 46 0.72 6.53 -5.72
CA LEU A 46 -0.65 6.04 -5.86
C LEU A 46 -1.46 7.05 -6.69
N THR A 47 -2.06 6.58 -7.77
CA THR A 47 -3.00 7.34 -8.59
C THR A 47 -4.44 6.95 -8.23
N GLY A 48 -5.44 7.75 -8.57
CA GLY A 48 -6.85 7.45 -8.27
C GLY A 48 -7.27 7.72 -6.81
N VAL A 49 -6.33 7.93 -5.90
CA VAL A 49 -6.58 8.35 -4.52
C VAL A 49 -6.47 9.87 -4.35
N PRO A 50 -7.21 10.49 -3.41
CA PRO A 50 -7.09 11.91 -3.13
C PRO A 50 -5.69 12.27 -2.62
N ILE A 51 -4.94 13.04 -3.41
CA ILE A 51 -3.66 13.62 -2.99
C ILE A 51 -3.96 14.71 -1.97
N GLY A 52 -3.85 14.36 -0.69
CA GLY A 52 -4.20 15.23 0.44
C GLY A 52 -3.01 16.06 0.95
N ARG A 53 -3.26 16.84 2.01
CA ARG A 53 -2.21 17.51 2.80
C ARG A 53 -1.43 16.57 3.73
N GLU A 54 -1.93 15.35 3.89
CA GLU A 54 -1.35 14.36 4.80
C GLU A 54 -0.10 13.77 4.16
N GLU A 55 0.93 13.50 4.97
CA GLU A 55 2.19 12.92 4.50
C GLU A 55 2.01 11.42 4.24
N VAL A 56 1.44 11.08 3.08
CA VAL A 56 1.29 9.70 2.62
C VAL A 56 2.40 9.34 1.63
N GLU A 57 3.07 8.23 1.90
CA GLU A 57 4.08 7.63 1.02
C GLU A 57 3.62 6.23 0.62
N ALA A 58 3.85 5.81 -0.62
CA ALA A 58 3.64 4.43 -1.04
C ALA A 58 4.94 3.79 -1.53
N ARG A 59 5.07 2.47 -1.32
CA ARG A 59 6.27 1.71 -1.66
C ARG A 59 5.92 0.31 -2.15
N ARG A 60 6.76 -0.23 -3.03
CA ARG A 60 6.77 -1.64 -3.40
C ARG A 60 7.69 -2.42 -2.47
N VAL A 61 7.17 -3.38 -1.73
CA VAL A 61 7.91 -4.18 -0.75
C VAL A 61 7.97 -5.64 -1.20
N LEU A 62 9.17 -6.20 -1.21
CA LEU A 62 9.38 -7.62 -1.45
C LEU A 62 9.10 -8.40 -0.16
N THR A 63 8.17 -9.34 -0.23
CA THR A 63 7.88 -10.27 0.86
C THR A 63 8.94 -11.37 0.94
N SER A 64 9.07 -12.02 2.10
CA SER A 64 9.98 -13.16 2.29
C SER A 64 9.70 -14.36 1.36
N ARG A 65 8.51 -14.40 0.76
CA ARG A 65 8.10 -15.42 -0.22
C ARG A 65 8.35 -15.01 -1.68
N GLY A 66 8.98 -13.86 -1.91
CA GLY A 66 9.30 -13.35 -3.25
C GLY A 66 8.16 -12.63 -3.97
N ASN A 67 7.01 -12.44 -3.32
CA ASN A 67 5.94 -11.59 -3.89
C ASN A 67 6.25 -10.12 -3.65
N GLU A 68 5.94 -9.29 -4.63
CA GLU A 68 5.96 -7.83 -4.50
C GLU A 68 4.56 -7.34 -4.12
N ILE A 69 4.47 -6.53 -3.06
CA ILE A 69 3.22 -5.90 -2.61
C ILE A 69 3.38 -4.39 -2.54
N VAL A 70 2.28 -3.67 -2.73
CA VAL A 70 2.22 -2.23 -2.56
C VAL A 70 1.73 -1.94 -1.15
N VAL A 71 2.43 -1.07 -0.44
CA VAL A 71 2.03 -0.58 0.88
C VAL A 71 1.92 0.93 0.88
N MET A 72 1.06 1.47 1.72
CA MET A 72 0.92 2.89 2.01
C MET A 72 1.29 3.18 3.46
N TYR A 73 2.12 4.19 3.65
CA TYR A 73 2.53 4.72 4.92
C TYR A 73 1.98 6.13 5.11
N ILE A 74 1.16 6.32 6.14
CA ILE A 74 0.64 7.63 6.54
C ILE A 74 1.43 8.09 7.76
N ARG A 75 2.17 9.18 7.60
CA ARG A 75 2.92 9.81 8.69
C ARG A 75 2.05 10.83 9.41
N ASN A 76 1.98 10.70 10.73
CA ASN A 76 1.37 11.69 11.61
C ASN A 76 2.45 12.26 12.55
N ARG A 77 2.73 13.56 12.45
CA ARG A 77 3.78 14.22 13.24
C ARG A 77 3.55 14.17 14.77
N LYS A 78 2.31 13.92 15.21
CA LYS A 78 1.96 13.78 16.64
C LYS A 78 1.98 12.32 17.12
N ALA A 79 2.34 11.38 16.25
CA ALA A 79 2.32 9.96 16.58
C ALA A 79 3.45 9.55 17.52
N LYS A 80 3.12 8.72 18.50
CA LYS A 80 4.07 8.01 19.35
C LYS A 80 4.17 6.52 19.02
N VAL A 81 3.21 6.01 18.26
CA VAL A 81 3.10 4.60 17.87
C VAL A 81 2.75 4.49 16.40
N THR A 82 3.07 3.34 15.81
CA THR A 82 2.72 2.99 14.44
C THR A 82 1.74 1.82 14.45
N PHE A 83 0.63 1.98 13.75
CA PHE A 83 -0.36 0.94 13.53
C PHE A 83 -0.05 0.19 12.23
N LEU A 84 0.25 -1.10 12.34
CA LEU A 84 0.42 -1.98 11.20
C LEU A 84 -0.92 -2.66 10.91
N TYR A 85 -1.50 -2.40 9.75
CA TYR A 85 -2.77 -2.98 9.35
C TYR A 85 -2.56 -3.95 8.19
N SER A 86 -2.88 -5.22 8.43
CA SER A 86 -2.97 -6.20 7.34
C SER A 86 -4.43 -6.32 6.92
N HIS A 87 -4.71 -5.98 5.67
CA HIS A 87 -6.04 -6.13 5.10
C HIS A 87 -6.22 -7.51 4.46
N GLY A 88 -7.46 -7.94 4.27
CA GLY A 88 -7.76 -9.14 3.49
C GLY A 88 -7.45 -8.93 2.00
N ASN A 89 -7.16 -10.02 1.28
CA ASN A 89 -6.80 -9.98 -0.15
C ASN A 89 -7.84 -9.30 -1.07
N ALA A 90 -9.11 -9.23 -0.65
CA ALA A 90 -10.20 -8.60 -1.40
C ALA A 90 -10.36 -7.09 -1.14
N ALA A 91 -9.58 -6.52 -0.22
CA ALA A 91 -9.66 -5.11 0.12
C ALA A 91 -8.72 -4.29 -0.78
N ASP A 92 -9.26 -3.22 -1.35
CA ASP A 92 -8.55 -2.30 -2.22
C ASP A 92 -8.01 -1.09 -1.43
N LEU A 93 -6.70 -0.80 -1.56
CA LEU A 93 -6.05 0.30 -0.85
C LEU A 93 -6.64 1.67 -1.22
N GLY A 94 -7.10 1.86 -2.45
CA GLY A 94 -7.74 3.08 -2.91
C GLY A 94 -9.08 3.33 -2.21
N VAL A 95 -9.91 2.30 -2.07
CA VAL A 95 -11.17 2.38 -1.31
C VAL A 95 -10.89 2.66 0.18
N MET A 96 -9.90 1.97 0.75
CA MET A 96 -9.58 2.07 2.18
C MET A 96 -8.80 3.34 2.55
N TYR A 97 -8.23 4.04 1.58
CA TYR A 97 -7.38 5.22 1.77
C TYR A 97 -8.01 6.26 2.72
N GLY A 98 -9.27 6.64 2.45
CA GLY A 98 -9.97 7.64 3.25
C GLY A 98 -10.13 7.24 4.71
N LEU A 99 -10.44 5.95 4.96
CA LEU A 99 -10.56 5.40 6.31
C LEU A 99 -9.23 5.47 7.05
N PHE A 100 -8.13 5.06 6.42
CA PHE A 100 -6.80 5.06 7.03
C PHE A 100 -6.30 6.46 7.35
N VAL A 101 -6.53 7.43 6.46
CA VAL A 101 -6.23 8.84 6.71
C VAL A 101 -6.99 9.34 7.94
N GLN A 102 -8.30 9.06 8.02
CA GLN A 102 -9.09 9.43 9.18
C GLN A 102 -8.61 8.73 10.44
N LEU A 103 -8.28 7.44 10.38
CA LEU A 103 -7.81 6.67 11.52
C LEU A 103 -6.48 7.21 12.07
N SER A 104 -5.51 7.44 11.19
CA SER A 104 -4.22 8.05 11.53
C SER A 104 -4.40 9.41 12.22
N LYS A 105 -5.31 10.25 11.71
CA LYS A 105 -5.61 11.58 12.26
C LYS A 105 -6.27 11.52 13.64
N HIS A 106 -7.32 10.71 13.80
CA HIS A 106 -8.11 10.66 15.04
C HIS A 106 -7.35 9.96 16.17
N LEU A 107 -6.65 8.86 15.87
CA LEU A 107 -5.88 8.12 16.86
C LEU A 107 -4.49 8.71 17.10
N ARG A 108 -4.03 9.63 16.24
CA ARG A 108 -2.69 10.22 16.26
C ARG A 108 -1.61 9.13 16.22
N VAL A 109 -1.67 8.31 15.18
CA VAL A 109 -0.73 7.21 14.94
C VAL A 109 -0.16 7.32 13.54
N ASN A 110 1.07 6.85 13.35
CA ASN A 110 1.52 6.50 12.01
C ASN A 110 0.78 5.23 11.59
N LEU A 111 0.54 5.04 10.31
CA LEU A 111 -0.19 3.87 9.81
C LEU A 111 0.54 3.29 8.62
N LEU A 112 0.83 1.99 8.65
CA LEU A 112 1.31 1.22 7.51
C LEU A 112 0.25 0.20 7.15
N ALA A 113 -0.26 0.25 5.92
CA ALA A 113 -1.26 -0.67 5.38
C ALA A 113 -0.86 -1.19 4.01
#